data_AF-A0A6P2C093-F1
#
_entry.id   AF-A0A6P2C093-F1
#
_cell.length_a   1.000
_cell.length_b   1.000
_cell.length_c   1.000
_cell.angle_alpha   90.00
_cell.angle_beta   90.00
_cell.angle_gamma   90.00
#
_symmetry.space_group_name_H-M   'P 1'
#
loop_
_entity.id
_entity.type
_entity.pdbx_description
1 polymer ?
#
loop_
_entity_poly.entity_id
_entity_poly.type
_entity_poly.pdbx_seq_one_letter_code
_entity_poly.pdbx_strand_id
1 'polypeptide(L)'
;MSRYDRFHELLGEAKARGDADGALVALLGEGAFNTWARTLVVAALGDTRGPAGSAAIRGEFAAAADQRATAKSHSRSDYRDLMCACVWALGKRDGPGSTDILVEAAAHASAKVRDYGLVTLAAVGDDRAWDDMLADLRERLARRITSASRQGEALVVIAYLARHCGRDADRKTRLAGLLRERWTRVPDAKMLAVRYPGVIPGGPPPSDVDFGAYVPRAPWARPTAQELQELQSRRWERESSYDAYTVTYDN
;
A
#
# COMPACT_ATOMS: atom_id res chain seq x y z
N MET A 1 -32.34 6.37 22.76
CA MET A 1 -31.32 6.11 21.73
C MET A 1 -29.95 6.12 22.39
N SER A 2 -29.12 5.09 22.19
CA SER A 2 -27.77 5.06 22.78
C SER A 2 -26.83 6.03 22.05
N ARG A 3 -25.68 6.38 22.65
CA ARG A 3 -24.65 7.19 21.97
C ARG A 3 -24.13 6.50 20.70
N TYR A 4 -24.08 5.17 20.72
CA TYR A 4 -23.67 4.35 19.60
C TYR A 4 -24.68 4.43 18.44
N ASP A 5 -25.97 4.24 18.73
CA ASP A 5 -27.03 4.33 17.71
C ASP A 5 -27.06 5.72 17.08
N ARG A 6 -26.97 6.76 17.92
CA ARG A 6 -26.93 8.15 17.47
C ARG A 6 -25.74 8.40 16.54
N PHE A 7 -24.56 7.88 16.88
CA PHE A 7 -23.38 8.04 16.01
C PHE A 7 -23.58 7.34 14.66
N HIS A 8 -24.13 6.13 14.64
CA HIS A 8 -24.38 5.41 13.38
C HIS A 8 -25.43 6.09 12.50
N GLU A 9 -26.47 6.65 13.11
CA GLU A 9 -27.46 7.49 12.43
C GLU A 9 -26.77 8.70 11.78
N LEU A 10 -26.01 9.49 12.55
CA LEU A 10 -25.29 10.67 12.04
C LEU A 10 -24.27 10.31 10.94
N LEU A 11 -23.54 9.21 11.08
CA LEU A 11 -22.61 8.73 10.06
C LEU A 11 -23.34 8.30 8.78
N GLY A 12 -24.47 7.63 8.92
CA GLY A 12 -25.32 7.22 7.80
C GLY A 12 -25.88 8.42 7.04
N GLU A 13 -26.41 9.40 7.77
CA GLU A 13 -26.89 10.67 7.24
C GLU A 13 -25.77 11.42 6.51
N ALA A 14 -24.60 11.59 7.14
CA ALA A 14 -23.46 12.27 6.54
C ALA A 14 -23.04 11.63 5.20
N LYS A 15 -23.00 10.29 5.13
CA LYS A 15 -22.66 9.54 3.90
C LYS A 15 -23.72 9.66 2.80
N ALA A 16 -24.99 9.82 3.16
CA ALA A 16 -26.10 9.89 2.21
C ALA A 16 -26.28 11.27 1.56
N ARG A 17 -25.60 12.30 2.08
CA ARG A 17 -25.72 13.67 1.58
C ARG A 17 -24.99 13.88 0.25
N GLY A 18 -25.50 14.80 -0.58
CA GLY A 18 -24.83 15.22 -1.81
C GLY A 18 -23.48 15.91 -1.60
N ASP A 19 -23.25 16.45 -0.40
CA ASP A 19 -21.99 17.06 0.07
C ASP A 19 -21.26 16.17 1.10
N ALA A 20 -21.36 14.83 0.96
CA ALA A 20 -20.85 13.86 1.93
C ALA A 20 -19.42 14.14 2.44
N ASP A 21 -18.52 14.66 1.59
CA ASP A 21 -17.16 15.03 2.00
C ASP A 21 -17.16 16.11 3.10
N GLY A 22 -17.92 17.19 2.89
CA GLY A 22 -18.05 18.27 3.86
C GLY A 22 -18.79 17.83 5.11
N ALA A 23 -19.86 17.03 4.96
CA ALA A 23 -20.63 16.51 6.08
C ALA A 23 -19.80 15.58 6.99
N LEU A 24 -18.98 14.70 6.41
CA LEU A 24 -18.09 13.81 7.15
C LEU A 24 -16.95 14.58 7.83
N VAL A 25 -16.39 15.62 7.19
CA VAL A 25 -15.39 16.50 7.82
C VAL A 25 -16.01 17.27 9.00
N ALA A 26 -17.23 17.79 8.85
CA ALA A 26 -17.95 18.44 9.94
C ALA A 26 -18.18 17.47 11.12
N LEU A 27 -18.63 16.25 10.83
CA LEU A 27 -18.82 15.20 11.83
C LEU A 27 -17.51 14.86 12.55
N LEU A 28 -16.38 14.79 11.84
CA LEU A 28 -15.07 14.56 12.44
C LEU A 28 -14.63 15.69 13.41
N GLY A 29 -15.08 16.91 13.13
CA GLY A 29 -14.85 18.10 13.95
C GLY A 29 -15.70 18.16 15.24
N GLU A 30 -16.72 17.33 15.37
CA GLU A 30 -17.49 17.22 16.61
C GLU A 30 -16.61 16.55 17.69
N GLY A 31 -16.05 17.37 18.60
CA GLY A 31 -15.09 16.94 19.63
C GLY A 31 -15.62 15.95 20.68
N ALA A 32 -16.83 15.43 20.52
CA ALA A 32 -17.44 14.44 21.41
C ALA A 32 -17.13 12.98 21.04
N PHE A 33 -16.50 12.73 19.87
CA PHE A 33 -16.23 11.37 19.42
C PHE A 33 -14.94 10.79 19.96
N ASN A 34 -15.03 9.55 20.46
CA ASN A 34 -13.86 8.76 20.81
C ASN A 34 -13.12 8.28 19.54
N THR A 35 -11.92 7.75 19.72
CA THR A 35 -11.04 7.32 18.62
C THR A 35 -11.69 6.28 17.71
N TRP A 36 -12.52 5.38 18.24
CA TRP A 36 -13.27 4.41 17.44
C TRP A 36 -14.23 5.08 16.45
N ALA A 37 -15.02 6.05 16.91
CA ALA A 37 -15.95 6.79 16.06
C ALA A 37 -15.19 7.60 14.98
N ARG A 38 -14.07 8.24 15.36
CA ARG A 38 -13.19 8.96 14.42
C ARG A 38 -12.64 8.03 13.34
N THR A 39 -12.22 6.82 13.71
CA THR A 39 -11.75 5.79 12.76
C THR A 39 -12.81 5.46 11.70
N LEU A 40 -14.09 5.35 12.10
CA LEU A 40 -15.18 5.07 11.16
C LEU A 40 -15.47 6.26 10.22
N VAL A 41 -15.39 7.49 10.73
CA VAL A 41 -15.54 8.71 9.90
C VAL A 41 -14.38 8.81 8.90
N VAL A 42 -13.13 8.58 9.32
CA VAL A 42 -11.95 8.55 8.44
C VAL A 42 -12.08 7.48 7.36
N ALA A 43 -12.53 6.28 7.72
CA ALA A 43 -12.77 5.22 6.74
C ALA A 43 -13.79 5.65 5.68
N ALA A 44 -14.90 6.28 6.10
CA ALA A 44 -15.91 6.81 5.20
C ALA A 44 -15.39 7.96 4.30
N LEU A 45 -14.53 8.85 4.83
CA LEU A 45 -13.86 9.89 4.04
C LEU A 45 -12.95 9.29 2.95
N GLY A 46 -12.34 8.13 3.22
CA GLY A 46 -11.55 7.38 2.24
C GLY A 46 -12.38 6.78 1.09
N ASP A 47 -13.68 6.59 1.29
CA ASP A 47 -14.64 6.14 0.26
C ASP A 47 -15.35 7.29 -0.47
N THR A 48 -15.18 8.51 0.04
CA THR A 48 -15.86 9.70 -0.47
C THR A 48 -14.90 10.55 -1.30
N ARG A 49 -15.45 11.35 -2.22
CA ARG A 49 -14.69 12.32 -3.02
C ARG A 49 -15.10 13.73 -2.62
N GLY A 50 -14.15 14.66 -2.66
CA GLY A 50 -14.39 16.08 -2.43
C GLY A 50 -13.08 16.83 -2.15
N PRO A 51 -13.13 18.14 -1.89
CA PRO A 51 -11.93 18.96 -1.70
C PRO A 51 -11.37 18.95 -0.27
N ALA A 52 -12.16 18.56 0.74
CA ALA A 52 -11.81 18.78 2.15
C ALA A 52 -11.26 17.53 2.85
N GLY A 53 -11.76 16.35 2.49
CA GLY A 53 -11.46 15.10 3.20
C GLY A 53 -9.96 14.76 3.30
N SER A 54 -9.16 15.04 2.26
CA SER A 54 -7.72 14.73 2.27
C SER A 54 -6.97 15.51 3.36
N ALA A 55 -7.26 16.81 3.48
CA ALA A 55 -6.66 17.66 4.51
C ALA A 55 -7.12 17.23 5.92
N ALA A 56 -8.39 16.86 6.08
CA ALA A 56 -8.93 16.38 7.33
C ALA A 56 -8.26 15.06 7.78
N ILE A 57 -8.13 14.07 6.88
CA ILE A 57 -7.48 12.79 7.21
C ILE A 57 -5.99 13.00 7.56
N ARG A 58 -5.29 13.90 6.86
CA ARG A 58 -3.90 14.26 7.20
C ARG A 58 -3.80 14.88 8.60
N GLY A 59 -4.73 15.78 8.95
CA GLY A 59 -4.84 16.35 10.29
C GLY A 59 -5.07 15.29 11.37
N GLU A 60 -5.94 14.32 11.12
CA GLU A 60 -6.17 13.19 12.05
C GLU A 60 -4.93 12.32 12.24
N PHE A 61 -4.21 12.01 11.16
CA PHE A 61 -3.00 11.20 11.24
C PHE A 61 -1.97 11.87 12.16
N ALA A 62 -1.71 13.17 11.96
CA ALA A 62 -0.78 13.95 12.78
C ALA A 62 -1.25 14.02 14.25
N ALA A 63 -2.52 14.37 14.49
CA ALA A 63 -3.07 14.45 15.83
C ALA A 63 -3.02 13.10 16.57
N ALA A 64 -3.31 12.00 15.87
CA ALA A 64 -3.24 10.66 16.44
C ALA A 64 -1.79 10.25 16.75
N ALA A 65 -0.82 10.65 15.92
CA ALA A 65 0.60 10.42 16.17
C ALA A 65 1.06 11.12 17.47
N ASP A 66 0.73 12.41 17.61
CA ASP A 66 1.05 13.23 18.78
C ASP A 66 0.43 12.66 20.06
N GLN A 67 -0.86 12.34 20.01
CA GLN A 67 -1.58 11.77 21.15
C GLN A 67 -1.04 10.40 21.53
N ARG A 68 -0.68 9.56 20.55
CA ARG A 68 -0.10 8.24 20.81
C ARG A 68 1.24 8.33 21.53
N ALA A 69 2.07 9.33 21.24
CA ALA A 69 3.37 9.51 21.87
C ALA A 69 3.26 9.69 23.39
N THR A 70 2.23 10.42 23.84
CA THR A 70 2.02 10.76 25.26
C THR A 70 0.97 9.88 25.96
N ALA A 71 0.18 9.11 25.20
CA ALA A 71 -0.87 8.26 25.74
C ALA A 71 -0.37 7.13 26.65
N LYS A 72 -1.22 6.75 27.62
CA LYS A 72 -1.06 5.55 28.45
C LYS A 72 -1.07 4.29 27.56
N SER A 73 -0.38 3.25 28.01
CA SER A 73 -0.18 2.01 27.24
C SER A 73 -1.48 1.43 26.64
N HIS A 74 -2.57 1.39 27.44
CA HIS A 74 -3.86 0.82 27.02
C HIS A 74 -4.61 1.67 25.98
N SER A 75 -4.29 2.96 25.84
CA SER A 75 -4.93 3.86 24.85
C SER A 75 -4.11 3.99 23.57
N ARG A 76 -2.85 3.52 23.56
CA ARG A 76 -1.97 3.61 22.38
C ARG A 76 -2.45 2.75 21.21
N SER A 77 -3.24 1.71 21.47
CA SER A 77 -3.87 0.89 20.43
C SER A 77 -4.90 1.67 19.64
N ASP A 78 -5.68 2.52 20.31
CA ASP A 78 -6.79 3.22 19.67
C ASP A 78 -6.24 4.25 18.68
N TYR A 79 -5.24 5.04 19.09
CA TYR A 79 -4.58 5.99 18.19
C TYR A 79 -3.82 5.31 17.06
N ARG A 80 -3.20 4.14 17.33
CA ARG A 80 -2.56 3.33 16.28
C ARG A 80 -3.59 2.91 15.24
N ASP A 81 -4.78 2.48 15.65
CA ASP A 81 -5.82 2.01 14.73
C ASP A 81 -6.39 3.18 13.91
N LEU A 82 -6.55 4.37 14.51
CA LEU A 82 -6.89 5.59 13.79
C LEU A 82 -5.80 5.97 12.76
N MET A 83 -4.52 5.91 13.12
CA MET A 83 -3.42 6.15 12.17
C MET A 83 -3.47 5.18 10.99
N CYS A 84 -3.66 3.88 11.25
CA CYS A 84 -3.79 2.87 10.19
C CYS A 84 -4.98 3.17 9.26
N ALA A 85 -6.12 3.60 9.82
CA ALA A 85 -7.28 4.00 9.03
C ALA A 85 -7.01 5.25 8.18
N CYS A 86 -6.28 6.24 8.70
CA CYS A 86 -5.88 7.42 7.94
C CYS A 86 -5.00 7.07 6.74
N VAL A 87 -3.98 6.22 6.95
CA VAL A 87 -3.08 5.72 5.89
C VAL A 87 -3.89 5.04 4.78
N TRP A 88 -4.78 4.13 5.15
CA TRP A 88 -5.62 3.42 4.20
C TRP A 88 -6.59 4.34 3.45
N ALA A 89 -7.23 5.26 4.17
CA ALA A 89 -8.17 6.23 3.60
C ALA A 89 -7.48 7.16 2.59
N LEU A 90 -6.29 7.67 2.90
CA LEU A 90 -5.49 8.49 2.00
C LEU A 90 -5.05 7.70 0.76
N GLY A 91 -4.60 6.46 0.92
CA GLY A 91 -4.24 5.62 -0.23
C GLY A 91 -5.41 5.37 -1.18
N LYS A 92 -6.62 5.13 -0.66
CA LYS A 92 -7.83 4.97 -1.49
C LYS A 92 -8.27 6.28 -2.17
N ARG A 93 -8.19 7.38 -1.43
CA ARG A 93 -8.72 8.68 -1.84
C ARG A 93 -7.74 9.39 -2.78
N ASP A 94 -6.52 9.62 -2.33
CA ASP A 94 -5.55 10.47 -3.02
C ASP A 94 -4.62 9.65 -3.92
N GLY A 95 -4.53 8.33 -3.70
CA GLY A 95 -3.62 7.47 -4.43
C GLY A 95 -2.19 8.01 -4.34
N PRO A 96 -1.51 8.25 -5.49
CA PRO A 96 -0.19 8.88 -5.52
C PRO A 96 -0.09 10.15 -4.68
N GLY A 97 -1.14 10.99 -4.62
CA GLY A 97 -1.12 12.23 -3.83
C GLY A 97 -0.89 12.04 -2.32
N SER A 98 -0.86 10.80 -1.82
CA SER A 98 -0.60 10.47 -0.40
C SER A 98 0.79 9.90 -0.10
N THR A 99 1.68 9.75 -1.09
CA THR A 99 2.99 9.06 -0.93
C THR A 99 3.80 9.55 0.28
N ASP A 100 3.80 10.85 0.55
CA ASP A 100 4.49 11.45 1.70
C ASP A 100 4.06 10.83 3.04
N ILE A 101 2.75 10.76 3.29
CA ILE A 101 2.20 10.15 4.52
C ILE A 101 2.42 8.64 4.55
N LEU A 102 2.35 7.97 3.39
CA LEU A 102 2.59 6.52 3.32
C LEU A 102 4.04 6.16 3.67
N VAL A 103 5.01 6.98 3.22
CA VAL A 103 6.43 6.83 3.59
C VAL A 103 6.64 7.11 5.07
N GLU A 104 6.03 8.17 5.60
CA GLU A 104 6.08 8.45 7.04
C GLU A 104 5.54 7.28 7.87
N ALA A 105 4.40 6.74 7.48
CA ALA A 105 3.80 5.57 8.11
C ALA A 105 4.70 4.33 8.01
N ALA A 106 5.32 4.08 6.84
CA ALA A 106 6.25 2.97 6.61
C ALA A 106 7.50 3.03 7.51
N ALA A 107 7.92 4.22 7.93
CA ALA A 107 9.04 4.44 8.85
C ALA A 107 8.64 4.45 10.34
N HIS A 108 7.34 4.42 10.66
CA HIS A 108 6.85 4.64 12.01
C HIS A 108 7.31 3.57 13.03
N ALA A 109 7.39 3.91 14.32
CA ALA A 109 7.85 2.97 15.35
C ALA A 109 6.89 1.78 15.58
N SER A 110 5.59 1.97 15.35
CA SER A 110 4.58 0.91 15.47
C SER A 110 4.59 -0.02 14.25
N ALA A 111 4.81 -1.33 14.49
CA ALA A 111 4.80 -2.34 13.42
C ALA A 111 3.50 -2.37 12.60
N LYS A 112 2.35 -2.12 13.23
CA LYS A 112 1.06 -2.08 12.51
C LYS A 112 0.95 -0.86 11.60
N VAL A 113 1.38 0.31 12.05
CA VAL A 113 1.36 1.52 11.21
C VAL A 113 2.33 1.35 10.04
N ARG A 114 3.52 0.77 10.27
CA ARG A 114 4.44 0.44 9.17
C ARG A 114 3.86 -0.52 8.17
N ASP A 115 3.24 -1.60 8.64
CA ASP A 115 2.60 -2.60 7.79
C ASP A 115 1.55 -1.96 6.88
N TYR A 116 0.68 -1.11 7.43
CA TYR A 116 -0.28 -0.34 6.63
C TYR A 116 0.41 0.62 5.66
N GLY A 117 1.42 1.38 6.11
CA GLY A 117 2.18 2.30 5.25
C GLY A 117 2.81 1.58 4.05
N LEU A 118 3.51 0.47 4.30
CA LEU A 118 4.17 -0.35 3.29
C LEU A 118 3.17 -1.00 2.32
N VAL A 119 2.10 -1.61 2.83
CA VAL A 119 1.08 -2.27 2.00
C VAL A 119 0.35 -1.24 1.14
N THR A 120 -0.03 -0.10 1.72
CA THR A 120 -0.72 0.97 0.99
C THR A 120 0.20 1.64 -0.03
N LEU A 121 1.49 1.86 0.28
CA LEU A 121 2.48 2.38 -0.66
C LEU A 121 2.68 1.42 -1.85
N ALA A 122 2.85 0.13 -1.57
CA ALA A 122 2.92 -0.92 -2.59
C ALA A 122 1.68 -0.97 -3.49
N ALA A 123 0.50 -0.76 -2.91
CA ALA A 123 -0.77 -0.75 -3.61
C ALA A 123 -1.01 0.50 -4.46
N VAL A 124 -0.67 1.68 -3.95
CA VAL A 124 -0.77 2.95 -4.68
C VAL A 124 0.16 2.95 -5.89
N GLY A 125 1.35 2.36 -5.75
CA GLY A 125 2.27 2.19 -6.87
C GLY A 125 2.81 3.52 -7.40
N ASP A 126 3.10 4.47 -6.51
CA ASP A 126 3.84 5.68 -6.80
C ASP A 126 5.33 5.45 -6.48
N ASP A 127 6.21 5.80 -7.40
CA ASP A 127 7.62 5.43 -7.34
C ASP A 127 8.52 6.52 -6.72
N ARG A 128 7.96 7.64 -6.23
CA ARG A 128 8.77 8.72 -5.62
C ARG A 128 9.52 8.27 -4.36
N ALA A 129 9.06 7.20 -3.72
CA ALA A 129 9.70 6.61 -2.55
C ALA A 129 10.67 5.47 -2.88
N TRP A 130 10.98 5.23 -4.16
CA TRP A 130 11.74 4.04 -4.57
C TRP A 130 13.14 3.99 -3.95
N ASP A 131 13.89 5.10 -3.99
CA ASP A 131 15.24 5.15 -3.42
C ASP A 131 15.24 4.98 -1.89
N ASP A 132 14.28 5.61 -1.20
CA ASP A 132 14.12 5.50 0.25
C ASP A 132 13.79 4.05 0.67
N MET A 133 12.89 3.39 -0.08
CA MET A 133 12.51 1.99 0.18
C MET A 133 13.66 1.02 -0.15
N LEU A 134 14.50 1.32 -1.14
CA LEU A 134 15.70 0.52 -1.39
C LEU A 134 16.72 0.67 -0.27
N ALA A 135 16.89 1.88 0.27
CA ALA A 135 17.76 2.14 1.42
C ALA A 135 17.26 1.39 2.68
N ASP A 136 15.96 1.47 2.97
CA ASP A 136 15.31 0.73 4.07
C ASP A 136 15.48 -0.79 3.90
N LEU A 137 15.28 -1.34 2.69
CA LEU A 137 15.50 -2.77 2.44
C LEU A 137 16.96 -3.16 2.70
N ARG A 138 17.92 -2.35 2.26
CA ARG A 138 19.35 -2.60 2.50
C ARG A 138 19.65 -2.66 3.99
N GLU A 139 19.10 -1.74 4.78
CA GLU A 139 19.27 -1.74 6.23
C GLU A 139 18.67 -3.00 6.87
N ARG A 140 17.45 -3.39 6.48
CA ARG A 140 16.79 -4.60 6.99
C ARG A 140 17.59 -5.86 6.71
N LEU A 141 18.17 -5.97 5.53
CA LEU A 141 18.99 -7.11 5.09
C LEU A 141 20.44 -7.02 5.59
N ALA A 142 20.84 -5.94 6.28
CA ALA A 142 22.15 -5.84 6.91
C ALA A 142 22.34 -6.84 8.06
N ARG A 143 21.23 -7.37 8.62
CA ARG A 143 21.23 -8.40 9.67
C ARG A 143 20.21 -9.48 9.35
N ARG A 144 20.30 -10.62 10.05
CA ARG A 144 19.32 -11.71 9.90
C ARG A 144 17.97 -11.27 10.49
N ILE A 145 16.91 -11.37 9.69
CA ILE A 145 15.54 -11.06 10.13
C ILE A 145 14.92 -12.30 10.77
N THR A 146 14.70 -12.26 12.09
CA THR A 146 14.19 -13.41 12.86
C THR A 146 12.69 -13.34 13.12
N SER A 147 12.08 -12.15 13.16
CA SER A 147 10.65 -12.01 13.43
C SER A 147 9.82 -12.12 12.15
N ALA A 148 8.75 -12.91 12.17
CA ALA A 148 7.82 -13.05 11.05
C ALA A 148 7.24 -11.69 10.57
N SER A 149 6.94 -10.78 11.50
CA SER A 149 6.45 -9.43 11.15
C SER A 149 7.46 -8.65 10.29
N ARG A 150 8.74 -8.59 10.69
CA ARG A 150 9.78 -7.92 9.89
C ARG A 150 10.08 -8.63 8.58
N GLN A 151 9.92 -9.96 8.53
CA GLN A 151 10.03 -10.72 7.28
C GLN A 151 8.92 -10.31 6.31
N GLY A 152 7.68 -10.21 6.79
CA GLY A 152 6.54 -9.69 6.03
C GLY A 152 6.80 -8.27 5.51
N GLU A 153 7.23 -7.34 6.38
CA GLU A 153 7.58 -5.97 5.99
C GLU A 153 8.61 -5.95 4.85
N ALA A 154 9.70 -6.73 4.96
CA ALA A 154 10.72 -6.80 3.92
C ALA A 154 10.20 -7.38 2.59
N LEU A 155 9.32 -8.39 2.63
CA LEU A 155 8.68 -8.93 1.42
C LEU A 155 7.78 -7.91 0.73
N VAL A 156 7.06 -7.07 1.49
CA VAL A 156 6.24 -5.99 0.93
C VAL A 156 7.12 -4.92 0.29
N VAL A 157 8.23 -4.54 0.94
CA VAL A 157 9.21 -3.60 0.35
C VAL A 157 9.80 -4.15 -0.95
N ILE A 158 10.19 -5.42 -0.99
CA ILE A 158 10.68 -6.07 -2.22
C ILE A 158 9.62 -6.01 -3.32
N ALA A 159 8.35 -6.29 -3.00
CA ALA A 159 7.27 -6.25 -3.96
C ALA A 159 7.01 -4.83 -4.50
N TYR A 160 7.06 -3.81 -3.64
CA TYR A 160 7.01 -2.40 -4.05
C TYR A 160 8.16 -2.06 -5.01
N LEU A 161 9.40 -2.36 -4.64
CA LEU A 161 10.57 -2.06 -5.46
C LEU A 161 10.51 -2.78 -6.82
N ALA A 162 10.12 -4.06 -6.82
CA ALA A 162 9.97 -4.89 -8.01
C ALA A 162 8.94 -4.30 -9.00
N ARG A 163 7.78 -3.84 -8.50
CA ARG A 163 6.73 -3.19 -9.31
C ARG A 163 7.27 -2.01 -10.11
N HIS A 164 8.27 -1.31 -9.58
CA HIS A 164 8.86 -0.10 -10.19
C HIS A 164 10.15 -0.35 -10.97
N CYS A 165 10.53 -1.63 -11.18
CA CYS A 165 11.70 -2.00 -11.97
C CYS A 165 11.37 -2.22 -13.46
N GLY A 166 10.10 -2.32 -13.87
CA GLY A 166 9.70 -2.87 -15.18
C GLY A 166 10.44 -2.33 -16.42
N ARG A 167 10.66 -1.01 -16.49
CA ARG A 167 11.33 -0.35 -17.64
C ARG A 167 12.66 0.31 -17.31
N ASP A 168 13.10 0.21 -16.06
CA ASP A 168 14.30 0.88 -15.58
C ASP A 168 15.40 -0.15 -15.27
N ALA A 169 16.36 -0.26 -16.18
CA ALA A 169 17.46 -1.21 -16.07
C ALA A 169 18.37 -0.92 -14.87
N ASP A 170 18.50 0.34 -14.43
CA ASP A 170 19.26 0.69 -13.24
C ASP A 170 18.56 0.17 -11.99
N ARG A 171 17.25 0.42 -11.87
CA ARG A 171 16.44 -0.09 -10.76
C ARG A 171 16.46 -1.62 -10.68
N LYS A 172 16.33 -2.32 -11.82
CA LYS A 172 16.49 -3.78 -11.90
C LYS A 172 17.85 -4.21 -11.37
N THR A 173 18.91 -3.55 -11.85
CA THR A 173 20.28 -3.87 -11.47
C THR A 173 20.52 -3.70 -9.97
N ARG A 174 20.07 -2.59 -9.40
CA ARG A 174 20.21 -2.26 -7.98
C ARG A 174 19.43 -3.23 -7.09
N LEU A 175 18.17 -3.53 -7.42
CA LEU A 175 17.35 -4.45 -6.64
C LEU A 175 17.86 -5.89 -6.73
N ALA A 176 18.06 -6.42 -7.94
CA ALA A 176 18.55 -7.78 -8.12
C ALA A 176 19.96 -7.96 -7.53
N GLY A 177 20.84 -6.97 -7.68
CA GLY A 177 22.16 -6.96 -7.06
C GLY A 177 22.08 -7.08 -5.53
N LEU A 178 21.27 -6.24 -4.88
CA LEU A 178 21.06 -6.30 -3.43
C LEU A 178 20.51 -7.66 -2.97
N LEU A 179 19.50 -8.19 -3.68
CA LEU A 179 18.89 -9.48 -3.33
C LEU A 179 19.88 -10.64 -3.45
N ARG A 180 20.72 -10.64 -4.49
CA ARG A 180 21.77 -11.65 -4.68
C ARG A 180 22.87 -11.54 -3.62
N GLU A 181 23.36 -10.33 -3.37
CA GLU A 181 24.40 -10.07 -2.36
C GLU A 181 23.93 -10.54 -0.96
N ARG A 182 22.65 -10.35 -0.66
CA ARG A 182 22.07 -10.64 0.67
C ARG A 182 21.20 -11.90 0.67
N TRP A 183 21.35 -12.79 -0.30
CA TRP A 183 20.42 -13.91 -0.53
C TRP A 183 20.11 -14.75 0.71
N THR A 184 21.13 -15.08 1.51
CA THR A 184 20.97 -15.88 2.74
C THR A 184 20.21 -15.17 3.87
N ARG A 185 19.94 -13.87 3.71
CA ARG A 185 19.22 -13.01 4.65
C ARG A 185 17.84 -12.60 4.12
N VAL A 186 17.57 -12.83 2.84
CA VAL A 186 16.29 -12.54 2.21
C VAL A 186 15.22 -13.47 2.81
N PRO A 187 14.15 -12.91 3.39
CA PRO A 187 13.03 -13.72 3.87
C PRO A 187 12.38 -14.49 2.75
N ASP A 188 12.06 -15.76 3.01
CA ASP A 188 11.37 -16.63 2.05
C ASP A 188 12.00 -16.59 0.63
N ALA A 189 13.33 -16.70 0.58
CA ALA A 189 14.09 -16.63 -0.66
C ALA A 189 13.63 -17.68 -1.71
N LYS A 190 13.10 -18.83 -1.27
CA LYS A 190 12.51 -19.84 -2.16
C LYS A 190 11.28 -19.31 -2.89
N MET A 191 10.35 -18.69 -2.17
CA MET A 191 9.18 -18.07 -2.78
C MET A 191 9.58 -16.91 -3.71
N LEU A 192 10.57 -16.10 -3.33
CA LEU A 192 11.08 -15.05 -4.21
C LEU A 192 11.73 -15.59 -5.48
N ALA A 193 12.43 -16.72 -5.42
CA ALA A 193 12.95 -17.40 -6.60
C ALA A 193 11.82 -17.91 -7.52
N VAL A 194 10.66 -18.27 -6.97
CA VAL A 194 9.48 -18.63 -7.78
C VAL A 194 8.88 -17.38 -8.44
N ARG A 195 8.75 -16.27 -7.71
CA ARG A 195 8.15 -15.03 -8.22
C ARG A 195 9.05 -14.28 -9.20
N TYR A 196 10.36 -14.34 -8.97
CA TYR A 196 11.38 -13.64 -9.75
C TYR A 196 12.57 -14.57 -10.01
N PRO A 197 12.47 -15.57 -10.90
CA PRO A 197 13.50 -16.59 -11.10
C PRO A 197 14.92 -16.05 -11.33
N GLY A 198 15.02 -14.87 -11.94
CA GLY A 198 16.28 -14.20 -12.16
C GLY A 198 16.98 -13.67 -10.90
N VAL A 199 16.35 -13.55 -9.73
CA VAL A 199 17.00 -12.92 -8.54
C VAL A 199 17.95 -13.83 -7.77
N ILE A 200 18.00 -15.13 -8.09
CA ILE A 200 18.88 -16.08 -7.40
C ILE A 200 20.38 -15.78 -7.65
N PRO A 201 21.29 -16.15 -6.73
CA PRO A 201 22.72 -16.10 -6.99
C PRO A 201 23.09 -16.90 -8.23
N GLY A 202 23.89 -16.32 -9.13
CA GLY A 202 24.26 -16.93 -10.41
C GLY A 202 23.17 -16.86 -11.50
N GLY A 203 22.05 -16.16 -11.27
CA GLY A 203 21.06 -15.87 -12.30
C GLY A 203 21.58 -14.99 -13.46
N PRO A 204 20.72 -14.64 -14.45
CA PRO A 204 21.08 -13.81 -15.61
C PRO A 204 21.64 -12.43 -15.21
N PRO A 205 22.12 -11.58 -16.12
CA PRO A 205 22.46 -10.21 -15.77
C PRO A 205 21.34 -9.51 -14.97
N PRO A 206 21.65 -8.76 -13.89
CA PRO A 206 20.64 -8.08 -13.07
C PRO A 206 19.63 -7.22 -13.85
N SER A 207 20.07 -6.59 -14.95
CA SER A 207 19.24 -5.81 -15.88
C SER A 207 18.16 -6.63 -16.59
N ASP A 208 18.36 -7.95 -16.71
CA ASP A 208 17.54 -8.86 -17.49
C ASP A 208 16.49 -9.58 -16.60
N VAL A 209 16.51 -9.32 -15.29
CA VAL A 209 15.53 -9.88 -14.36
C VAL A 209 14.14 -9.30 -14.65
N ASP A 210 13.18 -10.19 -14.90
CA ASP A 210 11.78 -9.82 -15.04
C ASP A 210 11.11 -9.67 -13.66
N PHE A 211 11.02 -8.44 -13.19
CA PHE A 211 10.23 -8.08 -12.00
C PHE A 211 8.76 -7.79 -12.30
N GLY A 212 8.36 -7.71 -13.58
CA GLY A 212 7.00 -7.41 -14.02
C GLY A 212 6.06 -8.62 -13.99
N ALA A 213 6.59 -9.84 -13.83
CA ALA A 213 5.81 -11.06 -13.74
C ALA A 213 4.87 -11.10 -12.51
N TYR A 214 5.27 -10.47 -11.40
CA TYR A 214 4.49 -10.44 -10.16
C TYR A 214 4.35 -9.02 -9.62
N VAL A 215 3.20 -8.42 -9.92
CA VAL A 215 2.80 -7.11 -9.40
C VAL A 215 1.62 -7.32 -8.45
N PRO A 216 1.81 -7.30 -7.13
CA PRO A 216 0.71 -7.41 -6.20
C PRO A 216 -0.28 -6.26 -6.41
N ARG A 217 -1.57 -6.58 -6.40
CA ARG A 217 -2.65 -5.60 -6.49
C ARG A 217 -3.44 -5.62 -5.19
N ALA A 218 -3.61 -4.46 -4.58
CA ALA A 218 -4.66 -4.35 -3.60
C ALA A 218 -6.01 -4.35 -4.33
N PRO A 219 -7.04 -5.01 -3.77
CA PRO A 219 -8.36 -5.10 -4.41
C PRO A 219 -9.05 -3.74 -4.61
N TRP A 220 -8.63 -2.72 -3.87
CA TRP A 220 -9.14 -1.34 -3.98
C TRP A 220 -8.26 -0.42 -4.83
N ALA A 221 -7.03 -0.82 -5.16
CA ALA A 221 -6.16 -0.02 -6.00
C ALA A 221 -6.72 -0.04 -7.43
N ARG A 222 -7.16 1.11 -7.92
CA ARG A 222 -7.56 1.24 -9.32
C ARG A 222 -6.31 0.99 -10.18
N PRO A 223 -6.38 0.14 -11.20
CA PRO A 223 -5.27 0.00 -12.12
C PRO A 223 -5.00 1.38 -12.73
N THR A 224 -3.74 1.77 -12.80
CA THR A 224 -3.31 2.97 -13.54
C THR A 224 -3.77 2.87 -15.00
N ALA A 225 -3.88 4.00 -15.70
CA ALA A 225 -4.21 3.98 -17.14
C ALA A 225 -3.24 3.09 -17.93
N GLN A 226 -1.97 3.10 -17.54
CA GLN A 226 -0.94 2.22 -18.09
C GLN A 226 -1.20 0.75 -17.78
N GLU A 227 -1.56 0.40 -16.54
CA GLU A 227 -1.89 -0.98 -16.19
C GLU A 227 -3.17 -1.46 -16.87
N LEU A 228 -4.15 -0.58 -17.09
CA LEU A 228 -5.33 -0.89 -17.89
C LEU A 228 -4.94 -1.22 -19.32
N GLN A 229 -4.04 -0.43 -19.92
CA GLN A 229 -3.53 -0.69 -21.26
C GLN A 229 -2.77 -2.01 -21.34
N GLU A 230 -1.87 -2.30 -20.39
CA GLU A 230 -1.13 -3.57 -20.34
C GLU A 230 -2.06 -4.78 -20.13
N LEU A 231 -3.11 -4.64 -19.31
CA LEU A 231 -4.14 -5.67 -19.14
C LEU A 231 -4.94 -5.90 -20.42
N GLN A 232 -5.29 -4.83 -21.13
CA GLN A 232 -5.99 -4.89 -22.41
C GLN A 232 -5.12 -5.58 -23.47
N SER A 233 -3.82 -5.23 -23.56
CA SER A 233 -2.88 -5.89 -24.46
C SER A 233 -2.74 -7.39 -24.17
N ARG A 234 -2.52 -7.77 -22.90
CA ARG A 234 -2.44 -9.20 -22.50
C ARG A 234 -3.74 -9.96 -22.67
N ARG A 235 -4.88 -9.27 -22.61
CA ARG A 235 -6.19 -9.87 -22.90
C ARG A 235 -6.32 -10.13 -24.39
N TRP A 236 -5.97 -9.15 -25.21
CA TRP A 236 -5.96 -9.26 -26.67
C TRP A 236 -5.04 -10.39 -27.16
N GLU A 237 -3.80 -10.47 -26.65
CA GLU A 237 -2.86 -11.54 -27.00
C GLU A 237 -3.39 -12.93 -26.67
N ARG A 238 -4.11 -13.08 -25.54
CA ARG A 238 -4.75 -14.35 -25.19
C ARG A 238 -5.92 -14.67 -26.11
N GLU A 239 -6.79 -13.69 -26.38
CA GLU A 239 -7.95 -13.87 -27.27
C GLU A 239 -7.51 -14.19 -28.72
N SER A 240 -6.52 -13.46 -29.26
CA SER A 240 -5.95 -13.73 -30.60
C SER A 240 -5.21 -15.07 -30.68
N SER A 241 -4.57 -15.51 -29.59
CA SER A 241 -3.97 -16.85 -29.55
C SER A 241 -5.01 -17.95 -29.61
N TYR A 242 -6.25 -17.74 -29.13
CA TYR A 242 -7.33 -18.72 -29.24
C TYR A 242 -7.89 -18.81 -30.68
N ASP A 243 -8.01 -17.67 -31.37
CA ASP A 243 -8.50 -17.64 -32.76
C ASP A 243 -7.51 -18.27 -33.76
N ALA A 244 -6.21 -18.28 -33.45
CA ALA A 244 -5.21 -18.95 -34.28
C ALA A 244 -5.31 -20.49 -34.25
N TYR A 245 -5.96 -21.08 -33.25
CA TYR A 245 -6.10 -22.55 -33.13
C TYR A 245 -7.42 -23.09 -33.71
N THR A 246 -8.39 -22.23 -34.07
CA THR A 246 -9.70 -22.65 -34.60
C THR A 246 -9.75 -22.77 -36.14
N VAL A 247 -8.66 -22.50 -36.87
CA VAL A 247 -8.66 -22.41 -38.35
C VAL A 247 -8.15 -23.68 -39.07
N THR A 248 -7.86 -24.80 -38.38
CA THR A 248 -7.26 -26.00 -39.01
C THR A 248 -8.04 -27.31 -38.89
N TYR A 249 -9.37 -27.27 -38.91
CA TYR A 249 -10.20 -28.47 -39.04
C TYR A 249 -11.32 -28.28 -40.06
N ASP A 250 -10.95 -28.27 -41.34
CA ASP A 250 -11.83 -28.63 -42.46
C ASP A 250 -10.94 -28.99 -43.66
N ASN A 251 -10.66 -30.30 -43.82
CA ASN A 251 -10.32 -30.99 -45.06
C ASN A 251 -10.44 -32.50 -44.86
#